data_AF-A0A254RF54-F1
#
_entry.id   AF-A0A254RF54-F1
#
_cell.length_a   1.000
_cell.length_b   1.000
_cell.length_c   1.000
_cell.angle_alpha   90.00
_cell.angle_beta   90.00
_cell.angle_gamma   90.00
#
_symmetry.space_group_name_H-M   'P 1'
#
loop_
_entity.id
_entity.type
_entity.pdbx_description
1 polymer ?
#
loop_
_entity_poly.entity_id
_entity_poly.type
_entity_poly.pdbx_seq_one_letter_code
_entity_poly.pdbx_strand_id
1 'polypeptide(L)'
;MRHLGFLALAFTAFLVACGDDASSSPVDNPVSSSIEISSSDEATPESSSSSSSTLSSSSAEPALSSAEGIEDLSSSSAKSSADIAFGTLTDERDGKTYKTVVIGKQTWMAENLNYESRYSYCYEDKAENCAKYGRLYTWSGALESCPAGWGLPSLEEFQILLAAVGGQAIAGKVLKSTEGWKDGGNGTDEYGFSALPAGYMQEDSTFHNVGEYAQFWSTSGTTWVYQLEATFDNDSSFLFSVYKEFALSVRCLKSAGSTNEVKATPCKTDSTDTCEYGSVKDDRDGQTYKTVKIANQWWMAQNLNLETENSYCTADSICAKNGRFYTWGAAMDSVGKWSEGGKGCGLNKTCSPSYPVRGVCPSGWHVPSKDEFEILRTLVGESGPAGTLLKSVDGWIGGFVNKTGGLIVYDSLATNGKGTDNFGFTALPTGYWDEIVMQDNGFVTTFWSSSEYEPSRATLLYLSALMENTMIDSGSKGSARSVRCVKDAD
;
A
#
# COMPACT_ATOMS: atom_id res chain seq x y z
N MET A 1 44.14 39.95 -40.25
CA MET A 1 42.75 39.84 -39.74
C MET A 1 42.45 38.36 -39.57
N ARG A 2 42.22 37.94 -38.31
CA ARG A 2 41.69 36.66 -37.80
C ARG A 2 42.11 35.36 -38.50
N HIS A 3 43.05 34.65 -37.87
CA HIS A 3 43.22 33.20 -38.02
C HIS A 3 42.50 32.47 -36.88
N LEU A 4 41.60 31.56 -37.28
CA LEU A 4 41.12 30.41 -36.52
C LEU A 4 42.21 29.32 -36.48
N GLY A 5 42.21 28.48 -35.45
CA GLY A 5 42.60 27.07 -35.59
C GLY A 5 43.43 26.48 -34.45
N PHE A 6 42.75 25.71 -33.60
CA PHE A 6 43.14 24.42 -33.01
C PHE A 6 44.63 24.16 -32.66
N LEU A 7 44.90 23.84 -31.39
CA LEU A 7 46.03 22.97 -31.04
C LEU A 7 45.60 21.89 -30.03
N ALA A 8 46.07 20.69 -30.34
CA ALA A 8 45.72 19.40 -29.76
C ALA A 8 46.52 19.04 -28.50
N LEU A 9 46.04 17.97 -27.85
CA LEU A 9 46.62 17.23 -26.73
C LEU A 9 48.13 16.95 -26.89
N ALA A 10 48.84 17.03 -25.77
CA ALA A 10 49.99 16.17 -25.48
C ALA A 10 50.02 15.84 -23.98
N PHE A 11 49.73 14.59 -23.65
CA PHE A 11 49.97 13.98 -22.34
C PHE A 11 51.40 13.45 -22.32
N THR A 12 52.21 13.85 -21.33
CA THR A 12 53.51 13.23 -21.04
C THR A 12 53.52 12.69 -19.62
N ALA A 13 53.82 11.39 -19.53
CA ALA A 13 54.02 10.63 -18.31
C ALA A 13 55.40 10.93 -17.69
N PHE A 14 55.49 10.91 -16.37
CA PHE A 14 56.74 10.67 -15.66
C PHE A 14 56.52 9.68 -14.51
N LEU A 15 57.28 8.59 -14.59
CA LEU A 15 57.49 7.55 -13.58
C LEU A 15 58.44 8.07 -12.49
N VAL A 16 58.15 7.78 -11.22
CA VAL A 16 59.18 7.71 -10.16
C VAL A 16 58.89 6.48 -9.30
N ALA A 17 59.95 5.69 -9.12
CA ALA A 17 60.00 4.36 -8.52
C ALA A 17 60.32 4.38 -7.02
N CYS A 18 60.12 3.22 -6.40
CA CYS A 18 60.23 2.84 -5.00
C CYS A 18 61.61 3.02 -4.35
N GLY A 19 61.60 3.11 -3.01
CA GLY A 19 62.77 2.88 -2.14
C GLY A 19 62.33 2.13 -0.88
N ASP A 20 62.97 0.98 -0.65
CA ASP A 20 62.82 0.06 0.49
C ASP A 20 63.60 0.55 1.72
N ASP A 21 63.15 0.19 2.93
CA ASP A 21 63.95 -0.55 3.93
C ASP A 21 63.22 -0.64 5.28
N ALA A 22 62.97 -1.87 5.73
CA ALA A 22 62.46 -2.22 7.05
C ALA A 22 63.29 -3.38 7.65
N SER A 23 63.68 -3.24 8.92
CA SER A 23 64.30 -4.23 9.81
C SER A 23 64.47 -3.56 11.19
N SER A 24 64.24 -4.15 12.38
CA SER A 24 63.90 -5.51 12.83
C SER A 24 63.45 -5.49 14.31
N SER A 25 62.43 -6.30 14.64
CA SER A 25 62.27 -7.34 15.71
C SER A 25 62.69 -7.11 17.19
N PRO A 26 62.36 -8.00 18.16
CA PRO A 26 61.54 -9.25 18.14
C PRO A 26 60.54 -9.40 19.33
N VAL A 27 59.72 -10.47 19.35
CA VAL A 27 59.69 -11.54 20.40
C VAL A 27 58.49 -12.51 20.18
N ASP A 28 58.87 -13.78 19.98
CA ASP A 28 58.30 -15.10 20.31
C ASP A 28 57.03 -15.73 19.68
N ASN A 29 57.26 -16.96 19.22
CA ASN A 29 56.42 -18.05 18.67
C ASN A 29 56.39 -19.19 19.72
N PRO A 30 55.85 -20.41 19.48
CA PRO A 30 54.65 -20.86 18.74
C PRO A 30 53.89 -22.00 19.49
N VAL A 31 52.70 -22.45 19.01
CA VAL A 31 52.34 -23.89 18.91
C VAL A 31 51.34 -24.08 17.76
N SER A 32 51.63 -25.06 16.90
CA SER A 32 50.85 -25.53 15.75
C SER A 32 50.35 -26.96 16.02
N SER A 33 49.22 -27.36 15.46
CA SER A 33 49.11 -28.65 14.77
C SER A 33 47.86 -28.72 13.87
N SER A 34 48.12 -28.98 12.59
CA SER A 34 47.19 -29.45 11.58
C SER A 34 47.54 -30.91 11.27
N ILE A 35 46.56 -31.78 11.01
CA ILE A 35 46.76 -33.06 10.30
C ILE A 35 45.63 -33.24 9.28
N GLU A 36 46.05 -33.61 8.06
CA GLU A 36 45.23 -33.94 6.89
C GLU A 36 45.05 -35.45 6.69
N ILE A 37 43.90 -35.79 6.09
CA ILE A 37 43.58 -36.77 5.01
C ILE A 37 43.93 -38.27 5.17
N SER A 38 42.91 -39.11 4.92
CA SER A 38 43.03 -40.30 4.07
C SER A 38 41.68 -40.74 3.47
N SER A 39 41.72 -41.07 2.17
CA SER A 39 40.70 -41.51 1.23
C SER A 39 40.58 -43.05 1.14
N SER A 40 39.46 -43.58 0.65
CA SER A 40 39.45 -44.72 -0.28
C SER A 40 38.09 -44.91 -0.97
N ASP A 41 38.20 -45.28 -2.25
CA ASP A 41 37.22 -45.33 -3.34
C ASP A 41 36.50 -46.71 -3.49
N GLU A 42 35.69 -46.75 -4.57
CA GLU A 42 35.14 -47.90 -5.34
C GLU A 42 33.79 -48.47 -4.90
N ALA A 43 32.81 -48.78 -5.77
CA ALA A 43 32.62 -48.60 -7.22
C ALA A 43 31.12 -48.87 -7.55
N THR A 44 30.64 -48.34 -8.67
CA THR A 44 29.31 -48.56 -9.30
C THR A 44 29.17 -49.95 -9.95
N PRO A 45 27.95 -50.46 -10.26
CA PRO A 45 27.35 -50.20 -11.58
C PRO A 45 25.81 -50.09 -11.63
N GLU A 46 25.34 -49.72 -12.82
CA GLU A 46 24.02 -49.34 -13.33
C GLU A 46 22.88 -50.39 -13.21
N SER A 47 21.62 -49.93 -13.18
CA SER A 47 20.64 -50.08 -14.30
C SER A 47 19.15 -49.88 -13.90
N SER A 48 18.46 -49.12 -14.75
CA SER A 48 17.06 -49.23 -15.23
C SER A 48 15.87 -49.53 -14.30
N SER A 49 14.97 -48.52 -14.28
CA SER A 49 13.51 -48.56 -14.52
C SER A 49 12.56 -49.45 -13.70
N SER A 50 11.44 -48.79 -13.33
CA SER A 50 10.03 -49.21 -13.44
C SER A 50 9.20 -49.37 -12.16
N SER A 51 8.02 -48.73 -12.25
CA SER A 51 6.71 -49.05 -11.64
C SER A 51 6.43 -48.81 -10.14
N SER A 52 5.59 -47.80 -9.92
CA SER A 52 4.25 -47.88 -9.29
C SER A 52 4.02 -48.92 -8.19
N SER A 53 3.65 -48.45 -6.98
CA SER A 53 2.24 -48.46 -6.50
C SER A 53 2.12 -48.34 -4.97
N THR A 54 1.18 -47.47 -4.58
CA THR A 54 0.18 -47.61 -3.50
C THR A 54 0.53 -47.85 -2.02
N LEU A 55 0.00 -46.89 -1.23
CA LEU A 55 -0.88 -47.02 -0.06
C LEU A 55 -0.33 -47.54 1.29
N SER A 56 -0.44 -46.67 2.30
CA SER A 56 -1.07 -46.87 3.63
C SER A 56 -0.54 -45.78 4.59
N SER A 57 -1.24 -45.23 5.58
CA SER A 57 -2.41 -45.67 6.35
C SER A 57 -3.01 -44.45 7.10
N SER A 58 -4.33 -44.26 7.03
CA SER A 58 -5.32 -44.33 8.13
C SER A 58 -5.17 -43.39 9.33
N SER A 59 -6.23 -42.64 9.62
CA SER A 59 -6.64 -42.30 10.98
C SER A 59 -8.17 -42.23 11.04
N ALA A 60 -8.71 -42.90 12.05
CA ALA A 60 -10.12 -43.22 12.23
C ALA A 60 -10.91 -42.10 12.92
N GLU A 61 -12.20 -42.02 12.58
CA GLU A 61 -13.23 -41.28 13.31
C GLU A 61 -13.57 -41.91 14.68
N PRO A 62 -14.37 -41.20 15.49
CA PRO A 62 -15.69 -41.78 15.77
C PRO A 62 -16.85 -40.77 15.69
N ALA A 63 -18.00 -41.27 15.25
CA ALA A 63 -19.31 -40.62 15.29
C ALA A 63 -20.20 -41.21 16.41
N LEU A 64 -21.08 -40.40 17.01
CA LEU A 64 -22.52 -40.71 17.20
C LEU A 64 -23.34 -39.52 17.76
N SER A 65 -24.31 -39.03 16.97
CA SER A 65 -25.76 -38.89 17.27
C SER A 65 -26.19 -38.05 18.50
N SER A 66 -27.10 -37.07 18.39
CA SER A 66 -28.53 -37.26 18.05
C SER A 66 -29.23 -35.92 17.76
N ALA A 67 -30.26 -35.94 16.91
CA ALA A 67 -31.06 -34.80 16.46
C ALA A 67 -32.20 -34.42 17.43
N GLU A 68 -32.55 -33.12 17.48
CA GLU A 68 -33.87 -32.56 17.12
C GLU A 68 -33.96 -31.07 17.52
N GLY A 69 -34.51 -30.25 16.62
CA GLY A 69 -34.78 -28.81 16.86
C GLY A 69 -34.54 -27.94 15.63
N ILE A 70 -35.30 -28.15 14.56
CA ILE A 70 -35.34 -27.29 13.38
C ILE A 70 -36.23 -26.08 13.70
N GLU A 71 -35.66 -24.87 13.69
CA GLU A 71 -36.39 -23.69 13.23
C GLU A 71 -35.80 -23.24 11.90
N ASP A 72 -36.71 -23.26 10.92
CA ASP A 72 -36.56 -23.04 9.51
C ASP A 72 -36.36 -21.56 9.19
N LEU A 73 -35.19 -21.21 8.65
CA LEU A 73 -35.00 -20.01 7.84
C LEU A 73 -34.32 -20.40 6.53
N SER A 74 -34.97 -21.32 5.80
CA SER A 74 -34.84 -21.42 4.36
C SER A 74 -35.66 -20.31 3.70
N SER A 75 -34.98 -19.28 3.19
CA SER A 75 -35.45 -18.59 1.99
C SER A 75 -34.26 -18.18 1.13
N SER A 76 -33.70 -19.18 0.45
CA SER A 76 -32.95 -18.98 -0.78
C SER A 76 -33.88 -18.34 -1.82
N SER A 77 -33.81 -17.02 -1.94
CA SER A 77 -34.46 -16.29 -3.03
C SER A 77 -33.36 -15.84 -3.98
N ALA A 78 -33.19 -16.56 -5.08
CA ALA A 78 -32.41 -16.09 -6.23
C ALA A 78 -32.97 -14.74 -6.66
N LYS A 79 -32.13 -13.70 -6.60
CA LYS A 79 -32.50 -12.35 -6.98
C LYS A 79 -32.77 -12.34 -8.48
N SER A 80 -34.01 -12.05 -8.88
CA SER A 80 -34.38 -11.99 -10.30
C SER A 80 -33.58 -10.89 -11.01
N SER A 81 -33.24 -11.11 -12.28
CA SER A 81 -32.52 -10.19 -13.17
C SER A 81 -33.22 -8.85 -13.44
N ALA A 82 -34.34 -8.56 -12.78
CA ALA A 82 -35.17 -7.36 -13.00
C ALA A 82 -34.70 -6.10 -12.23
N ASP A 83 -33.73 -6.20 -11.31
CA ASP A 83 -33.29 -5.07 -10.47
C ASP A 83 -31.81 -4.66 -10.69
N ILE A 84 -31.19 -5.06 -11.80
CA ILE A 84 -29.81 -4.67 -12.11
C ILE A 84 -29.80 -3.22 -12.63
N ALA A 85 -29.24 -2.31 -11.83
CA ALA A 85 -29.12 -0.91 -12.21
C ALA A 85 -27.88 -0.70 -13.08
N PHE A 86 -28.09 -0.27 -14.32
CA PHE A 86 -27.03 0.11 -15.25
C PHE A 86 -26.82 1.63 -15.26
N GLY A 87 -25.61 2.05 -15.60
CA GLY A 87 -25.25 3.44 -15.77
C GLY A 87 -24.09 3.62 -16.73
N THR A 88 -23.51 4.81 -16.73
CA THR A 88 -22.31 5.13 -17.50
C THR A 88 -21.34 5.97 -16.67
N LEU A 89 -20.08 5.91 -17.07
CA LEU A 89 -18.96 6.70 -16.56
C LEU A 89 -18.24 7.31 -17.75
N THR A 90 -18.15 8.63 -17.82
CA THR A 90 -17.30 9.31 -18.79
C THR A 90 -15.98 9.66 -18.12
N ASP A 91 -14.88 9.19 -18.69
CA ASP A 91 -13.53 9.54 -18.27
C ASP A 91 -13.15 10.89 -18.89
N GLU A 92 -13.08 11.93 -18.07
CA GLU A 92 -12.78 13.29 -18.53
C GLU A 92 -11.37 13.43 -19.13
N ARG A 93 -10.48 12.45 -18.88
CA ARG A 93 -9.08 12.50 -19.35
C ARG A 93 -8.96 12.21 -20.84
N ASP A 94 -9.83 11.36 -21.39
CA ASP A 94 -9.82 10.95 -22.80
C ASP A 94 -11.20 11.03 -23.50
N GLY A 95 -12.24 11.41 -22.77
CA GLY A 95 -13.62 11.51 -23.26
C GLY A 95 -14.31 10.16 -23.44
N LYS A 96 -13.69 9.04 -23.07
CA LYS A 96 -14.26 7.71 -23.27
C LYS A 96 -15.38 7.47 -22.26
N THR A 97 -16.51 6.99 -22.76
CA THR A 97 -17.65 6.59 -21.93
C THR A 97 -17.71 5.09 -21.80
N TYR A 98 -17.76 4.62 -20.55
CA TYR A 98 -17.85 3.22 -20.17
C TYR A 98 -19.20 2.94 -19.54
N LYS A 99 -19.74 1.74 -19.77
CA LYS A 99 -20.91 1.23 -19.07
C LYS A 99 -20.55 0.85 -17.64
N THR A 100 -21.53 0.98 -16.75
CA THR A 100 -21.40 0.62 -15.34
C THR A 100 -22.61 -0.18 -14.90
N VAL A 101 -22.44 -0.96 -13.84
CA VAL A 101 -23.48 -1.83 -13.31
C VAL A 101 -23.41 -1.92 -11.78
N VAL A 102 -24.57 -1.97 -11.13
CA VAL A 102 -24.67 -2.19 -9.69
C VAL A 102 -24.85 -3.69 -9.42
N ILE A 103 -23.89 -4.29 -8.71
CA ILE A 103 -23.93 -5.69 -8.26
C ILE A 103 -23.87 -5.70 -6.74
N GLY A 104 -24.92 -6.21 -6.10
CA GLY A 104 -25.08 -6.08 -4.66
C GLY A 104 -25.21 -4.61 -4.24
N LYS A 105 -24.19 -4.08 -3.55
CA LYS A 105 -24.07 -2.66 -3.15
C LYS A 105 -22.96 -1.91 -3.90
N GLN A 106 -22.20 -2.60 -4.74
CA GLN A 106 -21.04 -2.07 -5.42
C GLN A 106 -21.40 -1.63 -6.84
N THR A 107 -20.90 -0.48 -7.28
CA THR A 107 -21.05 -0.04 -8.67
C THR A 107 -19.74 -0.29 -9.43
N TRP A 108 -19.77 -1.20 -10.37
CA TRP A 108 -18.62 -1.65 -11.15
C TRP A 108 -18.63 -1.04 -12.55
N MET A 109 -17.45 -0.85 -13.16
CA MET A 109 -17.37 -0.78 -14.61
C MET A 109 -17.81 -2.14 -15.20
N ALA A 110 -18.65 -2.08 -16.23
CA ALA A 110 -19.05 -3.25 -17.02
C ALA A 110 -18.16 -3.46 -18.25
N GLU A 111 -17.16 -2.59 -18.44
CA GLU A 111 -16.20 -2.65 -19.53
C GLU A 111 -14.79 -2.53 -18.95
N ASN A 112 -13.82 -3.19 -19.59
CA ASN A 112 -12.41 -3.04 -19.20
C ASN A 112 -11.94 -1.62 -19.49
N LEU A 113 -11.15 -1.07 -18.56
CA LEU A 113 -10.54 0.23 -18.75
C LEU A 113 -9.69 0.25 -20.04
N ASN A 114 -9.74 1.36 -20.76
CA ASN A 114 -9.02 1.55 -22.01
C ASN A 114 -8.45 2.97 -22.12
N TYR A 115 -7.98 3.48 -20.98
CA TYR A 115 -7.27 4.74 -20.85
C TYR A 115 -5.80 4.56 -21.23
N GLU A 116 -5.29 5.34 -22.16
CA GLU A 116 -3.91 5.24 -22.62
C GLU A 116 -2.93 5.90 -21.64
N SER A 117 -2.01 5.09 -21.11
CA SER A 117 -0.90 5.51 -20.26
C SER A 117 0.40 4.83 -20.67
N ARG A 118 1.53 5.34 -20.18
CA ARG A 118 2.87 4.77 -20.40
C ARG A 118 3.05 3.33 -19.88
N TYR A 119 2.12 2.86 -19.05
CA TYR A 119 2.13 1.53 -18.44
C TYR A 119 0.97 0.65 -18.92
N SER A 120 0.45 0.96 -20.11
CA SER A 120 -0.72 0.30 -20.68
C SER A 120 -0.48 -0.16 -22.11
N TYR A 121 -0.97 -1.34 -22.43
CA TYR A 121 -0.68 -2.07 -23.66
C TYR A 121 -1.96 -2.57 -24.30
N CYS A 122 -2.01 -2.53 -25.63
CA CYS A 122 -2.97 -3.34 -26.36
C CYS A 122 -2.43 -4.76 -26.44
N TYR A 123 -3.32 -5.76 -26.41
CA TYR A 123 -2.88 -7.14 -26.67
C TYR A 123 -2.20 -7.22 -28.05
N GLU A 124 -0.97 -7.76 -28.12
CA GLU A 124 -0.10 -7.77 -29.31
C GLU A 124 0.18 -6.39 -29.92
N ASP A 125 0.08 -5.32 -29.11
CA ASP A 125 0.26 -3.94 -29.55
C ASP A 125 -0.69 -3.51 -30.71
N LYS A 126 -1.83 -4.21 -30.86
CA LYS A 126 -2.82 -3.93 -31.91
C LYS A 126 -3.98 -3.09 -31.38
N ALA A 127 -4.19 -1.91 -31.95
CA ALA A 127 -5.26 -0.99 -31.55
C ALA A 127 -6.67 -1.64 -31.59
N GLU A 128 -6.91 -2.55 -32.53
CA GLU A 128 -8.16 -3.32 -32.64
C GLU A 128 -8.43 -4.16 -31.39
N ASN A 129 -7.38 -4.72 -30.78
CA ASN A 129 -7.50 -5.50 -29.56
C ASN A 129 -7.79 -4.61 -28.34
N CYS A 130 -7.25 -3.39 -28.29
CA CYS A 130 -7.65 -2.39 -27.30
C CYS A 130 -9.14 -2.03 -27.44
N ALA A 131 -9.62 -1.84 -28.67
CA ALA A 131 -11.02 -1.52 -28.93
C ALA A 131 -11.94 -2.66 -28.48
N LYS A 132 -11.51 -3.92 -28.67
CA LYS A 132 -12.29 -5.11 -28.31
C LYS A 132 -12.22 -5.46 -26.81
N TYR A 133 -11.03 -5.48 -26.23
CA TYR A 133 -10.79 -6.05 -24.89
C TYR A 133 -10.46 -5.02 -23.81
N GLY A 134 -10.26 -3.76 -24.19
CA GLY A 134 -9.60 -2.77 -23.32
C GLY A 134 -8.08 -2.95 -23.29
N ARG A 135 -7.42 -2.22 -22.39
CA ARG A 135 -5.97 -2.24 -22.23
C ARG A 135 -5.55 -3.17 -21.10
N LEU A 136 -4.34 -3.71 -21.23
CA LEU A 136 -3.62 -4.39 -20.16
C LEU A 136 -2.72 -3.37 -19.48
N TYR A 137 -2.68 -3.37 -18.16
CA TYR A 137 -1.91 -2.43 -17.36
C TYR A 137 -0.94 -3.19 -16.49
N THR A 138 0.29 -2.71 -16.33
CA THR A 138 1.14 -3.19 -15.23
C THR A 138 0.45 -2.87 -13.90
N TRP A 139 0.83 -3.55 -12.82
CA TRP A 139 0.23 -3.26 -11.51
C TRP A 139 0.40 -1.79 -11.08
N SER A 140 1.58 -1.20 -11.31
CA SER A 140 1.81 0.22 -11.03
C SER A 140 0.95 1.15 -11.90
N GLY A 141 0.76 0.81 -13.18
CA GLY A 141 -0.15 1.52 -14.05
C GLY A 141 -1.61 1.42 -13.58
N ALA A 142 -2.04 0.25 -13.14
CA ALA A 142 -3.40 -0.02 -12.70
C ALA A 142 -3.82 0.84 -11.49
N LEU A 143 -2.91 1.08 -10.54
CA LEU A 143 -3.15 1.92 -9.35
C LEU A 143 -3.51 3.37 -9.70
N GLU A 144 -3.05 3.88 -10.84
CA GLU A 144 -3.22 5.28 -11.25
C GLU A 144 -4.20 5.43 -12.43
N SER A 145 -4.68 4.32 -13.00
CA SER A 145 -5.41 4.36 -14.28
C SER A 145 -6.91 4.53 -14.12
N CYS A 146 -7.52 4.26 -12.97
CA CYS A 146 -8.95 4.50 -12.77
C CYS A 146 -9.28 6.01 -12.74
N PRO A 147 -10.41 6.44 -13.34
CA PRO A 147 -10.78 7.86 -13.37
C PRO A 147 -11.22 8.36 -12.00
N ALA A 148 -11.25 9.69 -11.83
CA ALA A 148 -11.62 10.31 -10.56
C ALA A 148 -12.97 9.78 -10.04
N GLY A 149 -13.01 9.41 -8.75
CA GLY A 149 -14.18 8.80 -8.12
C GLY A 149 -14.33 7.29 -8.36
N TRP A 150 -13.41 6.68 -9.09
CA TRP A 150 -13.33 5.25 -9.32
C TRP A 150 -11.94 4.75 -8.92
N GLY A 151 -11.90 3.61 -8.24
CA GLY A 151 -10.68 3.00 -7.74
C GLY A 151 -10.42 1.63 -8.34
N LEU A 152 -9.17 1.20 -8.28
CA LEU A 152 -8.83 -0.21 -8.46
C LEU A 152 -9.38 -0.99 -7.26
N PRO A 153 -10.09 -2.11 -7.48
CA PRO A 153 -10.74 -2.84 -6.39
C PRO A 153 -9.73 -3.50 -5.44
N SER A 154 -10.10 -3.68 -4.18
CA SER A 154 -9.36 -4.48 -3.21
C SER A 154 -9.75 -5.97 -3.26
N LEU A 155 -9.00 -6.83 -2.56
CA LEU A 155 -9.37 -8.22 -2.35
C LEU A 155 -10.76 -8.36 -1.71
N GLU A 156 -11.04 -7.54 -0.69
CA GLU A 156 -12.32 -7.54 0.03
C GLU A 156 -13.47 -7.14 -0.89
N GLU A 157 -13.24 -6.15 -1.76
CA GLU A 157 -14.24 -5.72 -2.72
C GLU A 157 -14.57 -6.80 -3.76
N PHE A 158 -13.58 -7.58 -4.19
CA PHE A 158 -13.84 -8.76 -5.02
C PHE A 158 -14.54 -9.88 -4.25
N GLN A 159 -14.23 -10.09 -2.97
CA GLN A 159 -14.96 -11.06 -2.14
C GLN A 159 -16.44 -10.68 -1.99
N ILE A 160 -16.74 -9.39 -1.82
CA ILE A 160 -18.12 -8.87 -1.81
C ILE A 160 -18.81 -9.13 -3.15
N LEU A 161 -18.14 -8.89 -4.28
CA LEU A 161 -18.68 -9.22 -5.61
C LEU A 161 -19.01 -10.71 -5.74
N LEU A 162 -18.06 -11.58 -5.39
CA LEU A 162 -18.23 -13.03 -5.47
C LEU A 162 -19.40 -13.51 -4.60
N ALA A 163 -19.52 -12.99 -3.37
CA ALA A 163 -20.64 -13.29 -2.49
C ALA A 163 -21.97 -12.79 -3.08
N ALA A 164 -22.00 -11.59 -3.67
CA ALA A 164 -23.19 -10.98 -4.25
C ALA A 164 -23.74 -11.76 -5.46
N VAL A 165 -22.89 -12.50 -6.18
CA VAL A 165 -23.29 -13.31 -7.34
C VAL A 165 -23.49 -14.80 -7.03
N GLY A 166 -23.51 -15.17 -5.73
CA GLY A 166 -23.80 -16.54 -5.29
C GLY A 166 -22.58 -17.43 -5.07
N GLY A 167 -21.38 -16.85 -5.00
CA GLY A 167 -20.15 -17.51 -4.58
C GLY A 167 -19.21 -17.89 -5.72
N GLN A 168 -17.98 -18.25 -5.35
CA GLN A 168 -16.89 -18.56 -6.28
C GLN A 168 -17.24 -19.62 -7.31
N ALA A 169 -17.97 -20.67 -6.92
CA ALA A 169 -18.24 -21.84 -7.76
C ALA A 169 -19.05 -21.53 -9.04
N ILE A 170 -19.81 -20.44 -9.06
CA ILE A 170 -20.67 -20.03 -10.19
C ILE A 170 -20.32 -18.66 -10.74
N ALA A 171 -19.48 -17.89 -10.04
CA ALA A 171 -19.16 -16.51 -10.38
C ALA A 171 -18.61 -16.39 -11.81
N GLY A 172 -17.79 -17.34 -12.26
CA GLY A 172 -17.28 -17.37 -13.63
C GLY A 172 -18.41 -17.48 -14.64
N LYS A 173 -19.38 -18.37 -14.43
CA LYS A 173 -20.51 -18.52 -15.35
C LYS A 173 -21.33 -17.24 -15.46
N VAL A 174 -21.64 -16.60 -14.34
CA VAL A 174 -22.58 -15.46 -14.30
C VAL A 174 -21.93 -14.10 -14.56
N LEU A 175 -20.60 -13.97 -14.45
CA LEU A 175 -19.86 -12.72 -14.69
C LEU A 175 -19.14 -12.67 -16.05
N LYS A 176 -18.80 -13.83 -16.64
CA LYS A 176 -18.18 -13.89 -17.98
C LYS A 176 -19.13 -13.30 -19.03
N SER A 177 -18.55 -12.60 -20.00
CA SER A 177 -19.29 -12.13 -21.18
C SER A 177 -19.94 -13.30 -21.94
N THR A 178 -21.03 -12.98 -22.66
CA THR A 178 -21.77 -13.96 -23.47
C THR A 178 -21.04 -14.34 -24.77
N GLU A 179 -19.91 -13.71 -25.07
CA GLU A 179 -19.09 -13.95 -26.25
C GLU A 179 -17.60 -13.74 -25.98
N GLY A 180 -16.76 -14.21 -26.90
CA GLY A 180 -15.31 -14.00 -26.90
C GLY A 180 -14.49 -15.12 -26.25
N TRP A 181 -15.13 -16.05 -25.54
CA TRP A 181 -14.44 -17.16 -24.88
C TRP A 181 -14.23 -18.34 -25.83
N LYS A 182 -13.06 -18.97 -25.72
CA LYS A 182 -12.65 -20.14 -26.49
C LYS A 182 -13.62 -21.31 -26.27
N ASP A 183 -13.79 -22.13 -27.30
CA ASP A 183 -14.57 -23.38 -27.28
C ASP A 183 -16.01 -23.24 -26.76
N GLY A 184 -16.61 -22.05 -26.92
CA GLY A 184 -17.96 -21.77 -26.43
C GLY A 184 -18.06 -21.63 -24.91
N GLY A 185 -16.93 -21.41 -24.22
CA GLY A 185 -16.80 -21.20 -22.78
C GLY A 185 -17.43 -19.92 -22.23
N ASN A 186 -18.38 -19.34 -22.96
CA ASN A 186 -19.03 -18.07 -22.65
C ASN A 186 -19.85 -18.16 -21.36
N GLY A 187 -19.94 -17.02 -20.67
CA GLY A 187 -20.82 -16.83 -19.54
C GLY A 187 -22.28 -16.60 -19.92
N THR A 188 -23.13 -16.52 -18.91
CA THR A 188 -24.51 -16.03 -19.04
C THR A 188 -24.59 -14.51 -18.87
N ASP A 189 -23.56 -13.89 -18.30
CA ASP A 189 -23.49 -12.46 -17.96
C ASP A 189 -24.76 -11.94 -17.24
N GLU A 190 -25.31 -12.75 -16.34
CA GLU A 190 -26.59 -12.47 -15.67
C GLU A 190 -26.60 -11.14 -14.92
N TYR A 191 -25.42 -10.67 -14.48
CA TYR A 191 -25.26 -9.43 -13.74
C TYR A 191 -24.77 -8.26 -14.61
N GLY A 192 -24.54 -8.46 -15.91
CA GLY A 192 -24.06 -7.42 -16.82
C GLY A 192 -22.67 -6.89 -16.48
N PHE A 193 -21.83 -7.73 -15.86
CA PHE A 193 -20.43 -7.41 -15.58
C PHE A 193 -19.62 -7.48 -16.88
N SER A 194 -19.92 -8.42 -17.77
CA SER A 194 -19.27 -8.60 -19.07
C SER A 194 -17.74 -8.79 -18.97
N ALA A 195 -17.27 -9.77 -18.19
CA ALA A 195 -15.83 -10.10 -18.15
C ALA A 195 -15.34 -10.69 -19.48
N LEU A 196 -14.48 -9.95 -20.17
CA LEU A 196 -13.90 -10.32 -21.46
C LEU A 196 -12.55 -11.04 -21.27
N PRO A 197 -12.25 -12.08 -22.05
CA PRO A 197 -11.02 -12.86 -21.94
C PRO A 197 -9.86 -12.17 -22.67
N ALA A 198 -9.34 -11.10 -22.07
CA ALA A 198 -8.30 -10.25 -22.65
C ALA A 198 -6.90 -10.89 -22.62
N GLY A 199 -6.72 -12.01 -21.92
CA GLY A 199 -5.40 -12.58 -21.66
C GLY A 199 -4.55 -11.67 -20.77
N TYR A 200 -3.23 -11.81 -20.86
CA TYR A 200 -2.25 -11.02 -20.11
C TYR A 200 -0.96 -10.83 -20.90
N MET A 201 -0.11 -9.91 -20.42
CA MET A 201 1.26 -9.72 -20.88
C MET A 201 2.24 -10.06 -19.77
N GLN A 202 3.40 -10.61 -20.11
CA GLN A 202 4.53 -10.86 -19.18
C GLN A 202 5.61 -9.77 -19.30
N GLU A 203 6.62 -9.80 -18.41
CA GLU A 203 7.70 -8.80 -18.38
C GLU A 203 8.48 -8.71 -19.69
N ASP A 204 8.66 -9.84 -20.38
CA ASP A 204 9.33 -9.93 -21.67
C ASP A 204 8.49 -9.40 -22.85
N SER A 205 7.36 -8.74 -22.55
CA SER A 205 6.40 -8.19 -23.52
C SER A 205 5.73 -9.26 -24.40
N THR A 206 5.71 -10.52 -23.96
CA THR A 206 4.94 -11.58 -24.62
C THR A 206 3.50 -11.60 -24.11
N PHE A 207 2.57 -11.93 -25.01
CA PHE A 207 1.14 -11.94 -24.76
C PHE A 207 0.60 -13.37 -24.77
N HIS A 208 -0.28 -13.69 -23.81
CA HIS A 208 -0.77 -15.05 -23.63
C HIS A 208 -2.27 -15.08 -23.39
N ASN A 209 -2.90 -16.20 -23.76
CA ASN A 209 -4.21 -16.62 -23.27
C ASN A 209 -5.40 -15.67 -23.58
N VAL A 210 -5.32 -14.86 -24.63
CA VAL A 210 -6.50 -14.18 -25.17
C VAL A 210 -7.57 -15.20 -25.56
N GLY A 211 -8.83 -14.91 -25.25
CA GLY A 211 -9.94 -15.86 -25.44
C GLY A 211 -10.06 -16.92 -24.34
N GLU A 212 -9.05 -17.08 -23.49
CA GLU A 212 -9.01 -18.14 -22.47
C GLU A 212 -9.11 -17.61 -21.04
N TYR A 213 -8.54 -16.44 -20.75
CA TYR A 213 -8.44 -15.88 -19.40
C TYR A 213 -8.96 -14.44 -19.34
N ALA A 214 -9.76 -14.15 -18.31
CA ALA A 214 -10.04 -12.79 -17.85
C ALA A 214 -9.43 -12.61 -16.46
N GLN A 215 -8.51 -11.66 -16.33
CA GLN A 215 -7.78 -11.38 -15.09
C GLN A 215 -7.83 -9.90 -14.76
N PHE A 216 -8.15 -9.58 -13.51
CA PHE A 216 -8.32 -8.20 -13.03
C PHE A 216 -7.44 -7.91 -11.83
N TRP A 217 -6.66 -6.84 -11.92
CA TRP A 217 -5.84 -6.36 -10.80
C TRP A 217 -6.67 -5.99 -9.57
N SER A 218 -6.11 -6.26 -8.39
CA SER A 218 -6.52 -5.60 -7.14
C SER A 218 -5.43 -4.68 -6.58
N THR A 219 -5.79 -3.88 -5.58
CA THR A 219 -4.84 -3.10 -4.75
C THR A 219 -4.14 -3.96 -3.70
N SER A 220 -4.68 -5.12 -3.36
CA SER A 220 -4.24 -5.92 -2.21
C SER A 220 -3.02 -6.80 -2.55
N GLY A 221 -1.90 -6.56 -1.86
CA GLY A 221 -0.71 -7.42 -1.95
C GLY A 221 0.61 -6.70 -1.68
N THR A 222 1.68 -7.47 -1.48
CA THR A 222 3.04 -6.96 -1.25
C THR A 222 3.96 -7.34 -2.41
N THR A 223 4.54 -8.53 -2.40
CA THR A 223 5.35 -9.07 -3.50
C THR A 223 4.46 -9.65 -4.60
N TRP A 224 3.38 -10.30 -4.19
CA TRP A 224 2.33 -10.82 -5.05
C TRP A 224 1.05 -10.03 -4.80
N VAL A 225 0.26 -9.82 -5.84
CA VAL A 225 -0.97 -9.04 -5.78
C VAL A 225 -2.14 -9.95 -6.08
N TYR A 226 -3.23 -9.81 -5.34
CA TYR A 226 -4.43 -10.56 -5.62
C TYR A 226 -5.07 -10.13 -6.95
N GLN A 227 -5.57 -11.09 -7.70
CA GLN A 227 -6.36 -10.88 -8.91
C GLN A 227 -7.66 -11.66 -8.82
N LEU A 228 -8.70 -11.16 -9.49
CA LEU A 228 -9.87 -11.96 -9.85
C LEU A 228 -9.61 -12.64 -11.18
N GLU A 229 -9.76 -13.97 -11.25
CA GLU A 229 -9.56 -14.77 -12.46
C GLU A 229 -10.81 -15.57 -12.83
N ALA A 230 -11.13 -15.59 -14.13
CA ALA A 230 -12.06 -16.51 -14.75
C ALA A 230 -11.43 -17.16 -15.99
N THR A 231 -11.69 -18.45 -16.21
CA THR A 231 -11.19 -19.22 -17.36
C THR A 231 -12.31 -19.71 -18.28
N PHE A 232 -11.99 -20.04 -19.52
CA PHE A 232 -12.99 -20.47 -20.52
C PHE A 232 -13.68 -21.79 -20.16
N ASP A 233 -12.96 -22.70 -19.52
CA ASP A 233 -13.37 -24.07 -19.22
C ASP A 233 -13.95 -24.26 -17.82
N ASN A 234 -14.05 -23.18 -17.02
CA ASN A 234 -14.55 -23.23 -15.66
C ASN A 234 -15.69 -22.22 -15.43
N ASP A 235 -16.69 -22.64 -14.69
CA ASP A 235 -17.81 -21.81 -14.25
C ASP A 235 -17.49 -21.07 -12.94
N SER A 236 -16.37 -21.39 -12.30
CA SER A 236 -15.88 -20.71 -11.12
C SER A 236 -15.07 -19.45 -11.45
N SER A 237 -15.06 -18.50 -10.53
CA SER A 237 -14.04 -17.44 -10.48
C SER A 237 -13.26 -17.52 -9.18
N PHE A 238 -11.96 -17.31 -9.27
CA PHE A 238 -11.04 -17.48 -8.15
C PHE A 238 -10.28 -16.19 -7.84
N LEU A 239 -9.80 -16.11 -6.60
CA LEU A 239 -8.90 -15.07 -6.15
C LEU A 239 -7.52 -15.69 -5.96
N PHE A 240 -6.56 -15.28 -6.78
CA PHE A 240 -5.19 -15.79 -6.75
C PHE A 240 -4.19 -14.66 -6.60
N SER A 241 -3.02 -14.96 -6.06
CA SER A 241 -1.91 -14.02 -6.05
C SER A 241 -1.07 -14.19 -7.31
N VAL A 242 -0.71 -13.09 -7.97
CA VAL A 242 0.11 -13.06 -9.18
C VAL A 242 1.30 -12.12 -9.00
N TYR A 243 2.39 -12.35 -9.73
CA TYR A 243 3.55 -11.47 -9.73
C TYR A 243 3.22 -10.10 -10.34
N LYS A 244 3.86 -9.04 -9.86
CA LYS A 244 3.66 -7.65 -10.33
C LYS A 244 4.19 -7.37 -11.74
N GLU A 245 4.95 -8.31 -12.28
CA GLU A 245 5.60 -8.28 -13.60
C GLU A 245 4.61 -8.45 -14.76
N PHE A 246 3.39 -8.88 -14.47
CA PHE A 246 2.35 -9.06 -15.48
C PHE A 246 1.70 -7.72 -15.85
N ALA A 247 1.02 -7.69 -17.00
CA ALA A 247 -0.01 -6.69 -17.29
C ALA A 247 -1.36 -7.36 -17.49
N LEU A 248 -2.36 -6.92 -16.72
CA LEU A 248 -3.71 -7.47 -16.66
C LEU A 248 -4.75 -6.41 -16.96
N SER A 249 -6.00 -6.83 -17.15
CA SER A 249 -7.11 -5.89 -17.31
C SER A 249 -7.40 -5.13 -16.02
N VAL A 250 -7.95 -3.93 -16.15
CA VAL A 250 -8.43 -3.13 -15.02
C VAL A 250 -9.94 -2.98 -15.13
N ARG A 251 -10.62 -3.17 -13.99
CA ARG A 251 -12.04 -2.95 -13.86
C ARG A 251 -12.30 -2.12 -12.62
N CYS A 252 -12.54 -0.83 -12.84
CA CYS A 252 -12.65 0.10 -11.73
C CYS A 252 -13.98 -0.09 -11.00
N LEU A 253 -13.93 0.14 -9.70
CA LEU A 253 -15.07 0.15 -8.81
C LEU A 253 -15.33 1.59 -8.36
N LYS A 254 -16.59 2.01 -8.35
CA LYS A 254 -16.96 3.32 -7.84
C LYS A 254 -16.74 3.34 -6.33
N SER A 255 -15.82 4.18 -5.87
CA SER A 255 -15.58 4.37 -4.44
C SER A 255 -16.87 4.83 -3.76
N ALA A 256 -17.29 4.17 -2.68
CA ALA A 256 -18.45 4.56 -1.91
C ALA A 256 -18.22 6.00 -1.38
N GLY A 257 -18.86 6.99 -2.04
CA GLY A 257 -18.69 8.42 -1.74
C GLY A 257 -18.32 9.33 -2.91
N SER A 258 -18.14 8.83 -4.14
CA SER A 258 -17.81 9.71 -5.28
C SER A 258 -19.03 10.29 -6.01
N THR A 259 -19.47 11.44 -5.52
CA THR A 259 -20.01 12.49 -6.39
C THR A 259 -19.09 13.70 -6.25
N ASN A 260 -18.45 14.07 -7.36
CA ASN A 260 -17.52 15.19 -7.57
C ASN A 260 -16.07 14.92 -7.17
N GLU A 261 -15.14 15.44 -7.99
CA GLU A 261 -13.71 15.55 -7.69
C GLU A 261 -13.51 15.93 -6.23
N VAL A 262 -13.02 14.99 -5.41
CA VAL A 262 -12.70 15.25 -4.01
C VAL A 262 -11.36 15.98 -4.01
N LYS A 263 -11.35 17.28 -4.34
CA LYS A 263 -10.16 18.12 -4.20
C LYS A 263 -10.08 18.66 -2.79
N ALA A 264 -8.96 18.46 -2.10
CA ALA A 264 -8.72 19.16 -0.85
C ALA A 264 -8.32 20.61 -1.20
N THR A 265 -9.18 21.57 -0.87
CA THR A 265 -8.87 23.01 -1.03
C THR A 265 -8.31 23.55 0.29
N PRO A 266 -7.21 24.34 0.27
CA PRO A 266 -6.71 25.06 1.43
C PRO A 266 -7.83 25.84 2.12
N CYS A 267 -8.04 25.58 3.40
CA CYS A 267 -9.07 26.21 4.21
C CYS A 267 -8.50 27.23 5.20
N LYS A 268 -7.18 27.31 5.34
CA LYS A 268 -6.50 28.18 6.29
C LYS A 268 -5.38 28.99 5.64
N THR A 269 -5.23 30.23 6.10
CA THR A 269 -4.16 31.17 5.79
C THR A 269 -3.70 31.86 7.08
N ASP A 270 -2.70 32.75 6.99
CA ASP A 270 -2.23 33.55 8.13
C ASP A 270 -3.31 34.46 8.75
N SER A 271 -4.37 34.78 8.00
CA SER A 271 -5.40 35.75 8.41
C SER A 271 -6.81 35.17 8.52
N THR A 272 -7.03 33.96 7.99
CA THR A 272 -8.36 33.34 7.93
C THR A 272 -8.26 31.84 8.19
N ASP A 273 -9.15 31.31 9.02
CA ASP A 273 -9.30 29.88 9.24
C ASP A 273 -10.76 29.49 8.99
N THR A 274 -10.99 28.82 7.86
CA THR A 274 -12.31 28.33 7.41
C THR A 274 -12.38 26.80 7.41
N CYS A 275 -11.40 26.13 8.02
CA CYS A 275 -11.38 24.68 8.10
C CYS A 275 -12.54 24.15 8.93
N GLU A 276 -13.13 23.04 8.47
CA GLU A 276 -14.17 22.33 9.21
C GLU A 276 -13.51 21.51 10.33
N TYR A 277 -13.73 21.94 11.57
CA TYR A 277 -13.18 21.30 12.76
C TYR A 277 -14.24 20.56 13.56
N GLY A 278 -13.81 19.51 14.25
CA GLY A 278 -14.61 18.76 15.20
C GLY A 278 -13.78 18.38 16.42
N SER A 279 -14.29 17.43 17.19
CA SER A 279 -13.56 16.84 18.30
C SER A 279 -13.96 15.39 18.52
N VAL A 280 -13.01 14.58 18.96
CA VAL A 280 -13.26 13.22 19.47
C VAL A 280 -12.84 13.15 20.93
N LYS A 281 -13.72 12.62 21.77
CA LYS A 281 -13.39 12.29 23.16
C LYS A 281 -12.99 10.82 23.22
N ASP A 282 -11.84 10.54 23.81
CA ASP A 282 -11.42 9.19 24.12
C ASP A 282 -11.94 8.81 25.51
N ASP A 283 -12.91 7.88 25.55
CA ASP A 283 -13.52 7.47 26.82
C ASP A 283 -12.56 6.69 27.74
N ARG A 284 -11.40 6.27 27.23
CA ARG A 284 -10.41 5.49 27.99
C ARG A 284 -9.60 6.34 28.96
N ASP A 285 -9.34 7.61 28.61
CA ASP A 285 -8.58 8.56 29.43
C ASP A 285 -9.32 9.90 29.64
N GLY A 286 -10.47 10.09 29.00
CA GLY A 286 -11.26 11.31 29.04
C GLY A 286 -10.70 12.45 28.20
N GLN A 287 -9.56 12.25 27.51
CA GLN A 287 -8.92 13.27 26.70
C GLN A 287 -9.78 13.58 25.48
N THR A 288 -9.98 14.87 25.21
CA THR A 288 -10.64 15.33 23.98
C THR A 288 -9.57 15.86 23.02
N TYR A 289 -9.67 15.43 21.77
CA TYR A 289 -8.75 15.78 20.69
C TYR A 289 -9.50 16.55 19.60
N LYS A 290 -8.89 17.64 19.13
CA LYS A 290 -9.34 18.39 17.97
C LYS A 290 -9.20 17.54 16.71
N THR A 291 -10.19 17.58 15.84
CA THR A 291 -10.21 16.92 14.54
C THR A 291 -10.42 17.94 13.44
N VAL A 292 -9.99 17.62 12.23
CA VAL A 292 -10.16 18.45 11.03
C VAL A 292 -10.63 17.58 9.88
N LYS A 293 -11.50 18.13 9.05
CA LYS A 293 -11.93 17.48 7.82
C LYS A 293 -11.05 17.95 6.67
N ILE A 294 -10.38 17.01 6.02
CA ILE A 294 -9.59 17.25 4.81
C ILE A 294 -10.29 16.53 3.67
N ALA A 295 -10.85 17.32 2.76
CA ALA A 295 -11.80 16.87 1.76
C ALA A 295 -12.98 16.11 2.41
N ASN A 296 -13.12 14.79 2.19
CA ASN A 296 -14.20 13.99 2.77
C ASN A 296 -13.79 13.17 4.01
N GLN A 297 -12.52 13.24 4.41
CA GLN A 297 -11.99 12.40 5.49
C GLN A 297 -11.72 13.24 6.75
N TRP A 298 -12.15 12.71 7.90
CA TRP A 298 -11.85 13.31 9.20
C TRP A 298 -10.53 12.76 9.75
N TRP A 299 -9.63 13.67 10.13
CA TRP A 299 -8.33 13.38 10.71
C TRP A 299 -8.23 14.00 12.09
N MET A 300 -7.50 13.36 13.00
CA MET A 300 -7.05 14.06 14.21
C MET A 300 -6.09 15.19 13.82
N ALA A 301 -6.30 16.39 14.37
CA ALA A 301 -5.39 17.52 14.25
C ALA A 301 -4.36 17.55 15.40
N GLN A 302 -4.53 16.69 16.40
CA GLN A 302 -3.63 16.50 17.52
C GLN A 302 -3.15 15.05 17.56
N ASN A 303 -1.92 14.85 18.01
CA ASN A 303 -1.36 13.52 18.19
C ASN A 303 -2.04 12.82 19.38
N LEU A 304 -2.22 11.51 19.28
CA LEU A 304 -2.80 10.73 20.37
C LEU A 304 -1.90 10.78 21.62
N ASN A 305 -2.52 10.82 22.80
CA ASN A 305 -1.83 10.92 24.09
C ASN A 305 -2.29 9.87 25.12
N LEU A 306 -2.93 8.79 24.66
CA LEU A 306 -3.33 7.66 25.50
C LEU A 306 -2.10 6.94 26.06
N GLU A 307 -2.04 6.74 27.37
CA GLU A 307 -0.99 5.93 27.99
C GLU A 307 -1.23 4.42 27.80
N THR A 308 -0.22 3.75 27.26
CA THR A 308 -0.19 2.29 27.06
C THR A 308 1.14 1.70 27.47
N GLU A 309 1.16 0.38 27.66
CA GLU A 309 2.40 -0.39 27.69
C GLU A 309 3.13 -0.18 26.33
N ASN A 310 4.38 0.28 26.37
CA ASN A 310 5.19 0.68 25.22
C ASN A 310 4.75 1.98 24.51
N SER A 311 4.14 2.90 25.26
CA SER A 311 4.07 4.33 24.93
C SER A 311 5.08 5.14 25.76
N TYR A 312 5.63 6.21 25.18
CA TYR A 312 6.69 7.01 25.79
C TYR A 312 6.31 8.48 25.84
N CYS A 313 6.72 9.12 26.93
CA CYS A 313 6.54 10.53 27.18
C CYS A 313 7.80 11.12 27.81
N THR A 314 8.28 12.26 27.32
CA THR A 314 9.45 12.97 27.88
C THR A 314 9.12 13.68 29.19
N ALA A 315 7.96 14.34 29.24
CA ALA A 315 7.39 14.99 30.42
C ALA A 315 5.89 15.27 30.17
N ASP A 316 5.06 15.20 31.21
CA ASP A 316 3.60 15.33 31.09
C ASP A 316 3.17 16.62 30.36
N SER A 317 3.83 17.74 30.63
CA SER A 317 3.56 19.02 29.97
C SER A 317 3.92 19.03 28.49
N ILE A 318 4.92 18.24 28.08
CA ILE A 318 5.34 18.10 26.68
C ILE A 318 4.35 17.20 25.94
N CYS A 319 3.96 16.06 26.51
CA CYS A 319 3.05 15.12 25.85
C CYS A 319 1.61 15.64 25.81
N ALA A 320 1.19 16.46 26.77
CA ALA A 320 -0.06 17.20 26.68
C ALA A 320 -0.12 18.10 25.43
N LYS A 321 1.03 18.61 24.96
CA LYS A 321 1.14 19.40 23.72
C LYS A 321 1.36 18.53 22.47
N ASN A 322 2.27 17.56 22.57
CA ASN A 322 2.84 16.85 21.42
C ASN A 322 2.27 15.45 21.20
N GLY A 323 1.45 14.96 22.12
CA GLY A 323 1.06 13.55 22.21
C GLY A 323 2.18 12.64 22.73
N ARG A 324 1.86 11.36 22.84
CA ARG A 324 2.80 10.28 23.17
C ARG A 324 3.41 9.68 21.92
N PHE A 325 4.52 8.96 22.12
CA PHE A 325 5.14 8.13 21.09
C PHE A 325 4.80 6.67 21.36
N TYR A 326 4.47 5.92 20.33
CA TYR A 326 4.08 4.51 20.42
C TYR A 326 5.04 3.67 19.60
N THR A 327 5.53 2.56 20.16
CA THR A 327 6.11 1.52 19.28
C THR A 327 5.06 1.08 18.28
N TRP A 328 5.47 0.50 17.16
CA TRP A 328 4.48 0.06 16.16
C TRP A 328 3.52 -0.98 16.76
N GLY A 329 4.03 -1.86 17.64
CA GLY A 329 3.18 -2.83 18.32
C GLY A 329 2.14 -2.18 19.26
N ALA A 330 2.51 -1.12 19.96
CA ALA A 330 1.57 -0.35 20.78
C ALA A 330 0.52 0.37 19.92
N ALA A 331 0.95 1.00 18.82
CA ALA A 331 0.05 1.67 17.88
C ALA A 331 -0.97 0.69 17.28
N MET A 332 -0.55 -0.53 16.95
CA MET A 332 -1.39 -1.58 16.39
C MET A 332 -2.28 -2.29 17.41
N ASP A 333 -2.16 -2.00 18.71
CA ASP A 333 -2.81 -2.77 19.77
C ASP A 333 -2.49 -4.27 19.68
N SER A 334 -1.20 -4.60 19.70
CA SER A 334 -0.72 -5.97 19.44
C SER A 334 -1.21 -7.01 20.45
N VAL A 335 -1.67 -6.56 21.63
CA VAL A 335 -2.28 -7.42 22.65
C VAL A 335 -3.78 -7.66 22.40
N GLY A 336 -4.41 -6.90 21.51
CA GLY A 336 -5.84 -6.98 21.22
C GLY A 336 -6.73 -6.45 22.34
N LYS A 337 -6.29 -5.40 23.07
CA LYS A 337 -7.01 -4.86 24.22
C LYS A 337 -8.30 -4.13 23.82
N TRP A 338 -8.31 -3.50 22.65
CA TRP A 338 -9.41 -2.67 22.16
C TRP A 338 -9.98 -3.15 20.82
N SER A 339 -9.19 -3.88 20.03
CA SER A 339 -9.62 -4.51 18.79
C SER A 339 -8.69 -5.65 18.38
N GLU A 340 -9.19 -6.63 17.63
CA GLU A 340 -8.38 -7.76 17.18
C GLU A 340 -7.56 -7.46 15.89
N GLY A 341 -7.80 -6.32 15.23
CA GLY A 341 -7.28 -6.04 13.89
C GLY A 341 -5.76 -5.96 13.77
N GLY A 342 -5.04 -5.60 14.84
CA GLY A 342 -3.57 -5.60 14.87
C GLY A 342 -2.96 -6.62 15.83
N LYS A 343 -3.76 -7.58 16.32
CA LYS A 343 -3.31 -8.53 17.34
C LYS A 343 -2.17 -9.41 16.83
N GLY A 344 -1.15 -9.56 17.66
CA GLY A 344 0.05 -10.36 17.36
C GLY A 344 1.09 -9.64 16.49
N CYS A 345 0.78 -8.45 15.98
CA CYS A 345 1.74 -7.64 15.24
C CYS A 345 2.86 -7.12 16.14
N GLY A 346 3.98 -6.71 15.55
CA GLY A 346 5.12 -6.22 16.34
C GLY A 346 6.46 -6.42 15.65
N LEU A 347 7.52 -6.11 16.40
CA LEU A 347 8.90 -6.21 15.93
C LEU A 347 9.29 -7.68 15.66
N ASN A 348 9.96 -7.90 14.53
CA ASN A 348 10.46 -9.21 14.06
C ASN A 348 9.38 -10.27 13.89
N LYS A 349 8.14 -9.83 13.63
CA LYS A 349 7.01 -10.68 13.27
C LYS A 349 6.40 -10.15 11.99
N THR A 350 6.13 -11.05 11.05
CA THR A 350 5.25 -10.74 9.92
C THR A 350 3.85 -10.54 10.45
N CYS A 351 3.28 -9.38 10.18
CA CYS A 351 1.93 -8.99 10.60
C CYS A 351 0.94 -9.29 9.46
N SER A 352 -0.25 -9.77 9.82
CA SER A 352 -1.37 -9.95 8.90
C SER A 352 -2.60 -9.25 9.49
N PRO A 353 -2.63 -7.90 9.42
CA PRO A 353 -3.66 -7.12 10.08
C PRO A 353 -5.01 -7.25 9.36
N SER A 354 -6.10 -7.13 10.13
CA SER A 354 -7.45 -6.93 9.60
C SER A 354 -7.76 -5.44 9.58
N TYR A 355 -8.03 -4.90 8.40
CA TYR A 355 -8.31 -3.47 8.23
C TYR A 355 -9.81 -3.15 8.39
N PRO A 356 -10.17 -1.91 8.78
CA PRO A 356 -9.27 -0.88 9.33
C PRO A 356 -8.73 -1.30 10.70
N VAL A 357 -7.45 -0.99 10.99
CA VAL A 357 -6.84 -1.33 12.27
C VAL A 357 -7.11 -0.21 13.26
N ARG A 358 -8.17 -0.37 14.07
CA ARG A 358 -8.45 0.57 15.18
C ARG A 358 -7.17 0.84 15.98
N GLY A 359 -6.49 -0.23 16.38
CA GLY A 359 -5.26 -0.13 17.14
C GLY A 359 -5.46 0.69 18.42
N VAL A 360 -4.51 1.58 18.69
CA VAL A 360 -4.56 2.46 19.87
C VAL A 360 -5.59 3.59 19.73
N CYS A 361 -6.22 3.79 18.58
CA CYS A 361 -7.16 4.90 18.35
C CYS A 361 -8.50 4.75 19.12
N PRO A 362 -9.21 5.86 19.37
CA PRO A 362 -10.54 5.84 19.97
C PRO A 362 -11.54 4.99 19.17
N SER A 363 -12.68 4.63 19.76
CA SER A 363 -13.73 3.91 19.01
C SER A 363 -14.27 4.80 17.87
N GLY A 364 -14.50 4.21 16.70
CA GLY A 364 -14.89 4.94 15.48
C GLY A 364 -13.72 5.63 14.75
N TRP A 365 -12.49 5.32 15.15
CA TRP A 365 -11.25 5.85 14.57
C TRP A 365 -10.20 4.75 14.49
N HIS A 366 -9.30 4.85 13.52
CA HIS A 366 -8.24 3.87 13.31
C HIS A 366 -6.88 4.50 13.03
N VAL A 367 -5.83 3.68 13.15
CA VAL A 367 -4.47 4.05 12.73
C VAL A 367 -4.48 4.05 11.20
N PRO A 368 -4.11 5.16 10.53
CA PRO A 368 -4.19 5.23 9.07
C PRO A 368 -3.32 4.17 8.41
N SER A 369 -3.79 3.59 7.32
CA SER A 369 -2.99 2.76 6.43
C SER A 369 -2.00 3.60 5.61
N LYS A 370 -1.04 2.92 4.96
CA LYS A 370 -0.18 3.58 3.96
C LYS A 370 -1.03 4.27 2.88
N ASP A 371 -2.09 3.61 2.42
CA ASP A 371 -2.91 4.10 1.31
C ASP A 371 -3.68 5.37 1.69
N GLU A 372 -4.19 5.44 2.93
CA GLU A 372 -4.84 6.65 3.42
C GLU A 372 -3.88 7.84 3.54
N PHE A 373 -2.62 7.59 3.91
CA PHE A 373 -1.60 8.64 3.88
C PHE A 373 -1.20 9.04 2.46
N GLU A 374 -1.16 8.11 1.50
CA GLU A 374 -0.94 8.44 0.09
C GLU A 374 -2.09 9.26 -0.50
N ILE A 375 -3.34 8.94 -0.14
CA ILE A 375 -4.52 9.75 -0.49
C ILE A 375 -4.38 11.15 0.11
N LEU A 376 -4.10 11.28 1.40
CA LEU A 376 -3.89 12.59 2.05
C LEU A 376 -2.80 13.41 1.32
N ARG A 377 -1.66 12.79 1.04
CA ARG A 377 -0.53 13.43 0.35
C ARG A 377 -0.92 13.90 -1.06
N THR A 378 -1.64 13.08 -1.79
CA THR A 378 -2.09 13.38 -3.16
C THR A 378 -3.08 14.54 -3.16
N LEU A 379 -4.12 14.45 -2.32
CA LEU A 379 -5.17 15.47 -2.22
C LEU A 379 -4.62 16.85 -1.84
N VAL A 380 -3.70 16.89 -0.88
CA VAL A 380 -3.05 18.14 -0.45
C VAL A 380 -2.02 18.62 -1.47
N GLY A 381 -1.31 17.68 -2.10
CA GLY A 381 -0.26 17.92 -3.10
C GLY A 381 -0.73 18.69 -4.33
N GLU A 382 -2.01 18.57 -4.69
CA GLU A 382 -2.61 19.36 -5.78
C GLU A 382 -2.57 20.87 -5.53
N SER A 383 -2.57 21.27 -4.25
CA SER A 383 -2.56 22.68 -3.84
C SER A 383 -1.15 23.26 -3.61
N GLY A 384 -0.11 22.44 -3.76
CA GLY A 384 1.29 22.80 -3.51
C GLY A 384 2.03 21.72 -2.72
N PRO A 385 3.27 21.99 -2.27
CA PRO A 385 4.07 20.97 -1.60
C PRO A 385 3.41 20.47 -0.32
N ALA A 386 3.03 19.19 -0.29
CA ALA A 386 2.13 18.67 0.74
C ALA A 386 2.73 18.72 2.16
N GLY A 387 4.06 18.63 2.26
CA GLY A 387 4.74 18.78 3.54
C GLY A 387 4.57 20.19 4.09
N THR A 388 4.84 21.22 3.29
CA THR A 388 4.64 22.63 3.68
C THR A 388 3.20 22.89 4.10
N LEU A 389 2.23 22.34 3.38
CA LEU A 389 0.80 22.58 3.62
C LEU A 389 0.25 21.85 4.88
N LEU A 390 0.88 20.76 5.32
CA LEU A 390 0.48 19.97 6.50
C LEU A 390 1.25 20.32 7.78
N LYS A 391 2.50 20.78 7.65
CA LYS A 391 3.34 21.20 8.78
C LYS A 391 2.71 22.38 9.53
N SER A 392 2.86 22.38 10.85
CA SER A 392 2.50 23.53 11.69
C SER A 392 3.26 24.80 11.30
N VAL A 393 2.65 25.96 11.58
CA VAL A 393 3.26 27.29 11.35
C VAL A 393 4.41 27.61 12.31
N ASP A 394 4.57 26.84 13.38
CA ASP A 394 5.59 27.01 14.40
C ASP A 394 6.23 25.68 14.85
N GLY A 395 7.26 25.76 15.68
CA GLY A 395 7.98 24.61 16.23
C GLY A 395 9.11 24.05 15.35
N TRP A 396 9.06 24.27 14.04
CA TRP A 396 10.08 23.79 13.10
C TRP A 396 11.36 24.62 13.17
N ILE A 397 12.46 23.97 13.53
CA ILE A 397 13.81 24.53 13.56
C ILE A 397 14.40 24.31 12.17
N GLY A 398 14.34 25.33 11.33
CA GLY A 398 14.84 25.29 9.96
C GLY A 398 16.37 25.40 9.92
N GLY A 399 17.09 24.33 10.26
CA GLY A 399 18.55 24.40 10.24
C GLY A 399 19.11 24.32 8.82
N PHE A 400 19.60 25.43 8.26
CA PHE A 400 20.93 25.64 7.63
C PHE A 400 21.01 27.08 7.08
N VAL A 401 21.98 27.88 7.54
CA VAL A 401 22.33 29.16 6.89
C VAL A 401 23.74 29.03 6.32
N ASN A 402 23.87 29.22 5.01
CA ASN A 402 25.17 29.23 4.36
C ASN A 402 25.83 30.59 4.60
N LYS A 403 26.85 30.67 5.46
CA LYS A 403 27.65 31.89 5.59
C LYS A 403 28.75 31.90 4.53
N THR A 404 29.10 33.10 4.05
CA THR A 404 30.18 33.33 3.09
C THR A 404 31.43 32.56 3.51
N GLY A 405 31.90 31.63 2.67
CA GLY A 405 33.03 30.75 2.96
C GLY A 405 32.69 29.26 3.08
N GLY A 406 31.43 28.85 2.85
CA GLY A 406 31.05 27.43 2.76
C GLY A 406 30.86 26.74 4.12
N LEU A 407 30.79 27.50 5.21
CA LEU A 407 30.49 26.98 6.53
C LEU A 407 28.98 26.88 6.73
N ILE A 408 28.49 25.65 6.87
CA ILE A 408 27.11 25.35 7.26
C ILE A 408 26.99 25.53 8.77
N VAL A 409 26.12 26.45 9.21
CA VAL A 409 25.83 26.68 10.63
C VAL A 409 24.35 26.40 10.88
N TYR A 410 24.06 25.69 11.98
CA TYR A 410 22.72 25.51 12.50
C TYR A 410 22.22 26.83 13.08
N ASP A 411 21.17 27.38 12.50
CA ASP A 411 20.52 28.57 13.02
C ASP A 411 19.17 28.17 13.61
N SER A 412 19.07 28.21 14.95
CA SER A 412 17.83 27.91 15.65
C SER A 412 16.73 28.96 15.45
N LEU A 413 17.07 30.10 14.83
CA LEU A 413 16.14 31.17 14.47
C LEU A 413 15.69 31.11 13.01
N ALA A 414 16.24 30.20 12.20
CA ALA A 414 15.88 30.09 10.80
C ALA A 414 14.48 29.48 10.63
N THR A 415 13.62 30.21 9.91
CA THR A 415 12.20 29.93 9.73
C THR A 415 11.88 29.15 8.45
N ASN A 416 12.91 28.83 7.66
CA ASN A 416 12.82 28.19 6.34
C ASN A 416 12.27 26.75 6.36
N GLY A 417 12.08 26.14 7.53
CA GLY A 417 11.50 24.78 7.65
C GLY A 417 10.02 24.72 8.07
N LYS A 418 9.40 25.86 8.39
CA LYS A 418 8.01 25.94 8.88
C LYS A 418 7.00 25.58 7.80
N GLY A 419 5.87 25.03 8.22
CA GLY A 419 4.71 24.86 7.34
C GLY A 419 3.80 26.07 7.33
N THR A 420 2.74 25.98 6.56
CA THR A 420 1.67 26.98 6.47
C THR A 420 0.36 26.47 7.07
N ASP A 421 0.27 25.18 7.39
CA ASP A 421 -0.90 24.53 8.00
C ASP A 421 -2.23 24.83 7.25
N ASN A 422 -2.17 24.91 5.92
CA ASN A 422 -3.30 25.33 5.08
C ASN A 422 -4.54 24.43 5.20
N PHE A 423 -4.38 23.22 5.71
CA PHE A 423 -5.43 22.22 5.89
C PHE A 423 -5.80 21.98 7.36
N GLY A 424 -5.23 22.75 8.29
CA GLY A 424 -5.51 22.62 9.72
C GLY A 424 -5.07 21.28 10.33
N PHE A 425 -4.19 20.55 9.64
CA PHE A 425 -3.61 19.31 10.12
C PHE A 425 -2.71 19.59 11.31
N THR A 426 -1.84 20.59 11.26
CA THR A 426 -0.97 21.01 12.35
C THR A 426 0.03 19.91 12.76
N ALA A 427 0.86 19.45 11.81
CA ALA A 427 1.94 18.52 12.12
C ALA A 427 3.09 19.24 12.85
N LEU A 428 3.21 19.01 14.16
CA LEU A 428 4.29 19.51 15.01
C LEU A 428 5.57 18.66 14.81
N PRO A 429 6.78 19.25 14.82
CA PRO A 429 8.04 18.55 14.62
C PRO A 429 8.50 17.84 15.89
N THR A 430 7.81 16.76 16.23
CA THR A 430 7.99 16.04 17.50
C THR A 430 9.20 15.12 17.52
N GLY A 431 9.87 14.88 16.38
CA GLY A 431 10.91 13.88 16.26
C GLY A 431 10.35 12.46 16.33
N TYR A 432 11.17 11.53 16.81
CA TYR A 432 10.76 10.18 17.18
C TYR A 432 11.61 9.67 18.33
N TRP A 433 11.16 8.63 19.01
CA TRP A 433 11.87 8.01 20.12
C TRP A 433 12.59 6.76 19.63
N ASP A 434 13.91 6.69 19.80
CA ASP A 434 14.68 5.50 19.47
C ASP A 434 15.38 4.95 20.71
N GLU A 435 15.09 3.70 21.05
CA GLU A 435 15.51 2.98 22.26
C GLU A 435 15.21 3.72 23.58
N ILE A 436 15.98 4.77 23.87
CA ILE A 436 15.95 5.55 25.12
C ILE A 436 16.08 7.06 24.90
N VAL A 437 16.24 7.52 23.66
CA VAL A 437 16.55 8.93 23.37
C VAL A 437 15.63 9.49 22.27
N MET A 438 15.20 10.74 22.46
CA MET A 438 14.51 11.52 21.45
C MET A 438 15.48 11.92 20.33
N GLN A 439 15.11 11.58 19.09
CA GLN A 439 15.84 11.96 17.89
C GLN A 439 15.09 13.07 17.14
N ASP A 440 15.86 13.97 16.51
CA ASP A 440 15.38 14.95 15.54
C ASP A 440 14.20 15.85 15.99
N ASN A 441 14.08 16.07 17.30
CA ASN A 441 13.07 16.96 17.86
C ASN A 441 13.24 18.39 17.32
N GLY A 442 12.14 18.99 16.86
CA GLY A 442 12.14 20.28 16.17
C GLY A 442 12.49 20.20 14.68
N PHE A 443 12.92 19.05 14.17
CA PHE A 443 13.40 18.91 12.79
C PHE A 443 12.55 18.00 11.91
N VAL A 444 12.00 16.93 12.48
CA VAL A 444 11.12 15.99 11.76
C VAL A 444 9.85 15.69 12.57
N THR A 445 8.85 15.15 11.91
CA THR A 445 7.82 14.35 12.59
C THR A 445 7.44 13.16 11.75
N THR A 446 7.05 12.08 12.43
CA THR A 446 6.64 10.84 11.78
C THR A 446 5.36 10.32 12.41
N PHE A 447 4.45 9.84 11.56
CA PHE A 447 3.20 9.23 11.97
C PHE A 447 3.17 7.78 11.54
N TRP A 448 2.94 6.87 12.49
CA TRP A 448 2.79 5.46 12.14
C TRP A 448 1.60 5.26 11.21
N SER A 449 1.82 4.41 10.20
CA SER A 449 0.70 3.75 9.54
C SER A 449 0.49 2.34 10.10
N SER A 450 -0.67 1.76 9.82
CA SER A 450 -0.98 0.36 10.11
C SER A 450 -0.44 -0.64 9.08
N SER A 451 0.36 -0.19 8.11
CA SER A 451 0.88 -1.02 7.03
C SER A 451 2.33 -1.45 7.29
N GLU A 452 2.56 -2.77 7.26
CA GLU A 452 3.89 -3.37 7.40
C GLU A 452 4.75 -3.11 6.14
N TYR A 453 6.03 -2.80 6.35
CA TYR A 453 7.02 -2.77 5.27
C TYR A 453 7.75 -4.11 5.20
N GLU A 454 8.27 -4.57 6.34
CA GLU A 454 8.92 -5.86 6.52
C GLU A 454 8.83 -6.30 7.99
N PRO A 455 9.27 -7.51 8.38
CA PRO A 455 9.12 -7.98 9.77
C PRO A 455 9.70 -7.04 10.84
N SER A 456 10.76 -6.29 10.54
CA SER A 456 11.40 -5.34 11.46
C SER A 456 10.94 -3.87 11.30
N ARG A 457 10.29 -3.51 10.18
CA ARG A 457 9.92 -2.12 9.86
C ARG A 457 8.46 -1.98 9.43
N ALA A 458 7.86 -0.85 9.78
CA ALA A 458 6.52 -0.47 9.31
C ALA A 458 6.58 0.84 8.54
N THR A 459 5.58 1.07 7.69
CA THR A 459 5.50 2.32 6.91
C THR A 459 4.95 3.46 7.75
N LEU A 460 5.33 4.69 7.39
CA LEU A 460 5.01 5.91 8.13
C LEU A 460 4.89 7.12 7.18
N LEU A 461 4.14 8.13 7.58
CA LEU A 461 4.19 9.46 6.96
C LEU A 461 5.37 10.24 7.55
N TYR A 462 6.25 10.75 6.70
CA TYR A 462 7.47 11.48 7.09
C TYR A 462 7.41 12.95 6.63
N LEU A 463 7.56 13.88 7.58
CA LEU A 463 7.72 15.32 7.31
C LEU A 463 9.03 15.84 7.90
N SER A 464 9.72 16.71 7.17
CA SER A 464 11.01 17.28 7.55
C SER A 464 11.06 18.81 7.36
N ALA A 465 11.87 19.48 8.17
CA ALA A 465 12.22 20.89 8.01
C ALA A 465 12.94 21.16 6.68
N LEU A 466 13.64 20.17 6.10
CA LEU A 466 14.40 20.33 4.87
C LEU A 466 13.60 20.06 3.59
N MET A 467 12.40 19.50 3.72
CA MET A 467 11.59 19.06 2.59
C MET A 467 10.26 19.82 2.58
N GLU A 468 9.91 20.32 1.40
CA GLU A 468 8.61 20.93 1.16
C GLU A 468 7.53 19.87 0.92
N ASN A 469 7.90 18.69 0.43
CA ASN A 469 7.00 17.56 0.27
C ASN A 469 7.12 16.56 1.42
N THR A 470 5.99 15.98 1.80
CA THR A 470 5.94 14.79 2.67
C THR A 470 6.14 13.53 1.82
N MET A 471 6.56 12.43 2.45
CA MET A 471 6.72 11.14 1.79
C MET A 471 6.26 9.99 2.68
N ILE A 472 6.01 8.83 2.08
CA ILE A 472 5.91 7.57 2.81
C ILE A 472 7.31 6.98 2.92
N ASP A 473 7.73 6.71 4.15
CA ASP A 473 8.99 6.03 4.47
C ASP A 473 8.69 4.82 5.36
N SER A 474 9.72 4.17 5.89
CA SER A 474 9.61 3.08 6.84
C SER A 474 10.54 3.27 8.03
N GLY A 475 10.04 2.93 9.23
CA GLY A 475 10.80 3.02 10.47
C GLY A 475 10.89 1.68 11.18
N SER A 476 11.92 1.49 12.01
CA SER A 476 12.01 0.34 12.91
C SER A 476 10.77 0.28 13.80
N LYS A 477 10.14 -0.91 13.89
CA LYS A 477 8.98 -1.17 14.76
C LYS A 477 9.34 -1.08 16.25
N GLY A 478 10.64 -1.16 16.58
CA GLY A 478 11.16 -1.01 17.94
C GLY A 478 11.26 0.44 18.40
N SER A 479 11.39 1.40 17.48
CA SER A 479 11.35 2.83 17.81
C SER A 479 9.89 3.29 17.95
N ALA A 480 9.64 4.34 18.74
CA ALA A 480 8.31 4.88 18.99
C ALA A 480 8.06 6.19 18.24
N ARG A 481 6.87 6.33 17.67
CA ARG A 481 6.47 7.46 16.80
C ARG A 481 5.08 7.96 17.16
N SER A 482 4.74 9.16 16.71
CA SER A 482 3.41 9.72 16.96
C SER A 482 2.34 8.93 16.19
N VAL A 483 1.12 8.91 16.71
CA VAL A 483 -0.07 8.35 16.04
C VAL A 483 -1.07 9.47 15.85
N ARG A 484 -1.69 9.49 14.66
CA ARG A 484 -2.73 10.44 14.29
C ARG A 484 -3.85 9.68 13.60
N CYS A 485 -4.96 9.53 14.31
CA CYS A 485 -6.03 8.66 13.87
C CYS A 485 -6.89 9.30 12.78
N VAL A 486 -7.54 8.46 11.99
CA VAL A 486 -8.48 8.80 10.94
C VAL A 486 -9.85 8.19 11.28
N LYS A 487 -10.94 8.90 11.02
CA LYS A 487 -12.30 8.46 11.37
C LYS A 487 -12.74 7.32 10.45
N ASP A 488 -13.40 6.32 11.01
CA ASP A 488 -14.00 5.24 10.23
C ASP A 488 -15.09 5.80 9.30
N ALA A 489 -15.29 5.16 8.14
CA ALA A 489 -16.43 5.45 7.28
C ALA A 489 -17.74 5.06 7.97
N ASP A 490 -18.74 5.95 7.94
CA ASP A 490 -20.05 5.73 8.55
C ASP A 490 -20.90 4.69 7.78
#